data_AF-A0A7Y9YB68-F1
#
_entry.id   AF-A0A7Y9YB68-F1
#
_cell.length_a   1.000
_cell.length_b   1.000
_cell.length_c   1.000
_cell.angle_alpha   90.00
_cell.angle_beta   90.00
_cell.angle_gamma   90.00
#
_symmetry.space_group_name_H-M   'P 1'
#
loop_
_entity.id
_entity.type
_entity.pdbx_description
1 polymer ?
#
loop_
_entity_poly.entity_id
_entity_poly.type
_entity_poly.pdbx_seq_one_letter_code
_entity_poly.pdbx_strand_id
1 'polypeptide(L)'
;MSDQYPPPPSSDPTGPAGSAPPPPQWGETPGAPPAPAYASAPPVAPGQMGGQMGAGPIGEVRSTGVAVLLFIVTFGIYGWYYWYKVHEEMKQHSGQGIGGAVALILAIFVGIVMPYLTSAEVGGLYKRRGQKEPVSGITGLWYFPGIFILVGPIIWFVKTNGALNDYWKSLGAQG
;
A
#
# COMPACT_ATOMS: atom_id res chain seq x y z
N MET A 1 -51.40 31.40 -11.49
CA MET A 1 -50.32 31.32 -10.49
C MET A 1 -49.23 30.51 -11.15
N SER A 2 -48.23 31.22 -11.67
CA SER A 2 -47.27 30.75 -12.66
C SER A 2 -45.91 31.29 -12.24
N ASP A 3 -45.15 30.46 -11.52
CA ASP A 3 -43.78 30.76 -11.09
C ASP A 3 -42.82 30.08 -12.06
N GLN A 4 -42.41 30.84 -13.09
CA GLN A 4 -41.46 30.43 -14.10
C GLN A 4 -40.08 30.98 -13.69
N TYR A 5 -39.25 30.12 -13.10
CA TYR A 5 -37.88 30.46 -12.69
C TYR A 5 -37.00 30.63 -13.95
N PRO A 6 -36.14 31.66 -14.05
CA PRO A 6 -35.21 31.78 -15.17
C PRO A 6 -34.08 30.73 -15.08
N PRO A 7 -33.57 30.23 -16.21
CA PRO A 7 -32.44 29.30 -16.21
C PRO A 7 -31.13 30.00 -15.77
N PRO A 8 -30.18 29.26 -15.17
CA PRO A 8 -28.87 29.80 -14.79
C PRO A 8 -28.02 30.15 -16.02
N PRO A 9 -27.12 31.15 -15.92
CA PRO A 9 -26.24 31.53 -17.02
C PRO A 9 -25.23 30.42 -17.35
N SER A 10 -24.98 30.22 -18.65
CA SER A 10 -23.98 29.33 -19.21
C SER A 10 -22.57 29.80 -18.87
N SER A 11 -21.78 28.94 -18.22
CA SER A 11 -20.35 29.13 -18.02
C SER A 11 -19.57 28.54 -19.20
N ASP A 12 -19.42 29.30 -20.28
CA ASP A 12 -18.40 29.00 -21.30
C ASP A 12 -17.07 29.65 -20.88
N PRO A 13 -15.95 28.91 -20.85
CA PRO A 13 -14.63 29.48 -20.56
C PRO A 13 -14.05 30.13 -21.83
N THR A 14 -14.35 31.40 -22.06
CA THR A 14 -13.65 32.23 -23.06
C THR A 14 -12.72 33.22 -22.36
N GLY A 15 -11.40 32.99 -22.44
CA GLY A 15 -10.38 33.98 -22.10
C GLY A 15 -9.00 33.38 -21.80
N PRO A 16 -7.91 33.86 -22.42
CA PRO A 16 -6.56 33.33 -22.20
C PRO A 16 -6.08 33.65 -20.78
N ALA A 17 -5.56 32.64 -20.09
CA ALA A 17 -4.97 32.76 -18.76
C ALA A 17 -3.82 33.79 -18.78
N GLY A 18 -4.00 34.86 -18.00
CA GLY A 18 -3.09 35.98 -17.91
C GLY A 18 -1.69 35.59 -17.45
N SER A 19 -0.70 36.13 -18.14
CA SER A 19 0.67 36.25 -17.66
C SER A 19 0.69 37.07 -16.37
N ALA A 20 1.29 36.53 -15.31
CA ALA A 20 1.56 37.25 -14.07
C ALA A 20 2.39 38.53 -14.35
N PRO A 21 2.19 39.62 -13.59
CA PRO A 21 2.94 40.85 -13.78
C PRO A 21 4.43 40.64 -13.43
N PRO A 22 5.37 41.31 -14.12
CA PRO A 22 6.79 41.20 -13.81
C PRO A 22 7.08 41.82 -12.43
N PRO A 23 8.11 41.32 -11.71
CA PRO A 23 8.47 41.83 -10.39
C PRO A 23 8.95 43.29 -10.46
N PRO A 24 8.80 44.08 -9.37
CA PRO A 24 9.22 45.47 -9.31
C PRO A 24 10.73 45.60 -9.45
N GLN A 25 11.16 46.45 -10.38
CA GLN A 25 12.56 46.74 -10.68
C GLN A 25 13.06 47.81 -9.70
N TRP A 26 13.57 47.38 -8.54
CA TRP A 26 14.33 48.27 -7.64
C TRP A 26 15.73 48.49 -8.21
N GLY A 27 16.17 49.75 -8.18
CA GLY A 27 17.26 50.29 -8.98
C GLY A 27 18.57 49.50 -9.01
N GLU A 28 19.20 49.54 -10.18
CA GLU A 28 20.51 48.97 -10.48
C GLU A 28 21.56 49.49 -9.50
N THR A 29 22.09 48.60 -8.66
CA THR A 29 23.28 48.88 -7.85
C THR A 29 24.49 48.36 -8.63
N PRO A 30 25.40 49.20 -9.15
CA PRO A 30 26.56 48.73 -9.91
C PRO A 30 27.54 48.01 -8.96
N GLY A 31 27.65 46.68 -9.06
CA GLY A 31 28.73 45.92 -8.38
C GLY A 31 28.43 44.51 -7.87
N ALA A 32 27.25 43.91 -8.10
CA ALA A 32 27.00 42.53 -7.66
C ALA A 32 27.48 41.50 -8.71
N PRO A 33 28.22 40.44 -8.32
CA PRO A 33 28.59 39.35 -9.25
C PRO A 33 27.34 38.57 -9.71
N PRO A 34 27.35 38.00 -10.93
CA PRO A 34 26.17 37.31 -11.47
C PRO A 34 25.84 36.07 -10.63
N ALA A 35 24.56 35.92 -10.27
CA ALA A 35 24.04 34.75 -9.59
C ALA A 35 24.25 33.48 -10.46
N PRO A 36 24.57 32.31 -9.87
CA PRO A 36 24.74 31.08 -10.62
C PRO A 36 23.43 30.74 -11.34
N ALA A 37 23.53 30.51 -12.65
CA ALA A 37 22.42 30.05 -13.46
C ALA A 37 21.89 28.74 -12.86
N TYR A 38 20.69 28.80 -12.28
CA TYR A 38 19.95 27.62 -11.91
C TYR A 38 19.69 26.86 -13.20
N ALA A 39 20.40 25.74 -13.39
CA ALA A 39 20.10 24.81 -14.46
C ALA A 39 18.64 24.36 -14.25
N SER A 40 17.77 24.68 -15.20
CA SER A 40 16.41 24.17 -15.22
C SER A 40 16.46 22.66 -15.16
N ALA A 41 15.91 22.08 -14.09
CA ALA A 41 15.73 20.63 -13.99
C ALA A 41 14.93 20.15 -15.21
N PRO A 42 15.31 19.02 -15.83
CA PRO A 42 14.62 18.52 -17.01
C PRO A 42 13.15 18.25 -16.68
N PRO A 43 12.23 18.52 -17.62
CA PRO A 43 10.80 18.32 -17.39
C PRO A 43 10.54 16.83 -17.17
N VAL A 44 10.11 16.48 -15.95
CA VAL A 44 9.63 15.15 -15.61
C VAL A 44 8.40 14.84 -16.47
N ALA A 45 8.49 13.77 -17.27
CA ALA A 45 7.40 13.31 -18.12
C ALA A 45 6.19 12.89 -17.25
N PRO A 46 4.96 13.37 -17.52
CA PRO A 46 3.76 12.93 -16.82
C PRO A 46 3.50 11.45 -17.14
N GLY A 47 3.88 10.57 -16.23
CA GLY A 47 3.74 9.12 -16.42
C GLY A 47 4.70 8.26 -15.60
N GLN A 48 5.75 8.86 -15.02
CA GLN A 48 6.74 8.13 -14.21
C GLN A 48 6.60 8.35 -12.69
N MET A 49 5.51 8.99 -12.22
CA MET A 49 5.25 9.26 -10.80
C MET A 49 4.50 8.14 -10.05
N GLY A 50 4.40 6.93 -10.61
CA GLY A 50 3.70 5.80 -10.01
C GLY A 50 4.58 4.67 -9.46
N GLY A 51 5.90 4.72 -9.68
CA GLY A 51 6.83 3.70 -9.23
C GLY A 51 7.96 4.34 -8.43
N GLN A 52 8.23 3.81 -7.24
CA GLN A 52 9.36 4.20 -6.39
C GLN A 52 9.21 5.53 -5.63
N MET A 53 8.16 5.66 -4.82
CA MET A 53 8.36 6.29 -3.51
C MET A 53 8.97 5.22 -2.61
N GLY A 54 10.22 5.45 -2.15
CA GLY A 54 11.11 4.47 -1.51
C GLY A 54 10.45 3.47 -0.57
N ALA A 55 10.06 2.32 -1.13
CA ALA A 55 9.57 1.21 -0.34
C ALA A 55 10.75 0.59 0.41
N GLY A 56 10.57 0.30 1.69
CA GLY A 56 11.59 -0.32 2.54
C GLY A 56 11.93 -1.75 2.11
N PRO A 57 12.67 -2.50 2.93
CA PRO A 57 13.19 -3.82 2.57
C PRO A 57 12.12 -4.75 1.98
N ILE A 58 12.48 -5.50 0.94
CA ILE A 58 11.61 -6.51 0.34
C ILE A 58 11.49 -7.68 1.32
N GLY A 59 10.26 -8.16 1.56
CA GLY A 59 10.00 -9.31 2.42
C GLY A 59 10.40 -10.65 1.79
N GLU A 60 10.28 -11.71 2.59
CA GLU A 60 10.70 -13.05 2.21
C GLU A 60 9.55 -13.87 1.59
N VAL A 61 9.86 -14.62 0.54
CA VAL A 61 8.93 -15.58 -0.06
C VAL A 61 8.89 -16.85 0.79
N ARG A 62 7.70 -17.26 1.23
CA ARG A 62 7.53 -18.41 2.13
C ARG A 62 6.75 -19.52 1.47
N SER A 63 7.35 -20.70 1.34
CA SER A 63 6.63 -21.87 0.82
C SER A 63 5.40 -22.18 1.67
N THR A 64 4.23 -22.13 1.05
CA THR A 64 2.93 -22.37 1.72
C THR A 64 2.89 -23.76 2.37
N GLY A 65 3.37 -24.79 1.66
CA GLY A 65 3.38 -26.16 2.18
C GLY A 65 4.32 -26.32 3.38
N VAL A 66 5.50 -25.72 3.33
CA VAL A 66 6.46 -25.74 4.46
C VAL A 66 5.91 -24.99 5.65
N ALA A 67 5.31 -23.82 5.45
CA ALA A 67 4.70 -23.05 6.53
C ALA A 67 3.55 -23.80 7.22
N VAL A 68 2.70 -24.50 6.45
CA VAL A 68 1.65 -25.38 7.02
C VAL A 68 2.26 -26.55 7.78
N LEU A 69 3.29 -27.20 7.23
CA LEU A 69 4.00 -28.28 7.91
C LEU A 69 4.60 -27.81 9.24
N LEU A 70 5.26 -26.66 9.25
CA LEU A 70 5.82 -26.05 10.46
C LEU A 70 4.73 -25.71 11.47
N PHE A 71 3.58 -25.18 11.03
CA PHE A 71 2.44 -24.95 11.90
C PHE A 71 2.00 -26.23 12.63
N ILE A 72 1.90 -27.36 11.92
CA ILE A 72 1.50 -28.64 12.50
C ILE A 72 2.58 -29.18 13.45
N VAL A 73 3.83 -29.23 12.99
CA VAL A 73 4.96 -29.79 13.77
C VAL A 73 5.23 -28.99 15.05
N THR A 74 4.99 -27.69 15.03
CA THR A 74 5.16 -26.81 16.19
C THR A 74 3.89 -26.65 17.04
N PHE A 75 2.85 -27.46 16.79
CA PHE A 75 1.56 -27.37 17.50
C PHE A 75 0.95 -25.95 17.50
N GLY A 76 1.10 -25.24 16.39
CA GLY A 76 0.54 -23.90 16.17
C GLY A 76 1.45 -22.74 16.57
N ILE A 77 2.57 -22.97 17.27
CA ILE A 77 3.49 -21.92 17.71
C ILE A 77 4.07 -21.15 16.52
N TYR A 78 4.36 -21.84 15.42
CA TYR A 78 4.83 -21.20 14.18
C TYR A 78 3.85 -20.14 13.64
N GLY A 79 2.54 -20.26 13.91
CA GLY A 79 1.56 -19.25 13.52
C GLY A 79 1.84 -17.87 14.12
N TRP A 80 2.30 -17.83 15.38
CA TRP A 80 2.68 -16.58 16.05
C TRP A 80 3.93 -15.96 15.43
N TYR A 81 4.94 -16.78 15.13
CA TYR A 81 6.13 -16.35 14.40
C TYR A 81 5.76 -15.80 13.02
N TYR A 82 4.91 -16.50 12.28
CA TYR A 82 4.45 -16.09 10.96
C TYR A 82 3.76 -14.72 11.01
N TRP A 83 2.81 -14.52 11.93
CA TRP A 83 2.13 -13.23 12.07
C TRP A 83 3.08 -12.10 12.45
N TYR A 84 3.98 -12.33 13.41
CA TYR A 84 5.00 -11.35 13.76
C TYR A 84 5.83 -10.96 12.53
N LYS A 85 6.41 -11.94 11.82
CA LYS A 85 7.33 -11.67 10.71
C LYS A 85 6.66 -11.00 9.52
N VAL A 86 5.49 -11.48 9.12
CA VAL A 86 4.79 -10.96 7.95
C VAL A 86 4.33 -9.52 8.19
N HIS A 87 3.74 -9.22 9.35
CA HIS A 87 3.30 -7.85 9.67
C HIS A 87 4.48 -6.89 9.83
N GLU A 88 5.60 -7.37 10.37
CA GLU A 88 6.82 -6.57 10.45
C GLU A 88 7.36 -6.23 9.06
N GLU A 89 7.45 -7.20 8.15
CA GLU A 89 7.93 -6.99 6.79
C GLU A 89 7.02 -6.06 5.98
N MET A 90 5.69 -6.25 6.06
CA MET A 90 4.75 -5.37 5.37
C MET A 90 4.85 -3.93 5.88
N LYS A 91 5.01 -3.74 7.19
CA LYS A 91 5.18 -2.41 7.79
C LYS A 91 6.52 -1.78 7.43
N GLN A 92 7.62 -2.52 7.51
CA GLN A 92 8.95 -2.03 7.13
C GLN A 92 9.01 -1.66 5.65
N HIS A 93 8.39 -2.47 4.79
CA HIS A 93 8.37 -2.23 3.35
C HIS A 93 7.49 -1.04 2.96
N SER A 94 6.26 -0.98 3.48
CA SER A 94 5.28 0.01 3.01
C SER A 94 5.17 1.24 3.91
N GLY A 95 5.85 1.26 5.06
CA GLY A 95 5.69 2.29 6.09
C GLY A 95 4.35 2.24 6.83
N GLN A 96 3.48 1.28 6.52
CA GLN A 96 2.13 1.22 7.06
C GLN A 96 1.68 -0.21 7.35
N GLY A 97 0.95 -0.37 8.46
CA GLY A 97 0.51 -1.67 8.99
C GLY A 97 0.69 -1.68 10.50
N ILE A 98 0.11 -2.68 11.17
CA ILE A 98 0.20 -2.78 12.64
C ILE A 98 1.63 -3.11 13.09
N GLY A 99 2.39 -3.84 12.26
CA GLY A 99 3.75 -4.27 12.56
C GLY A 99 3.81 -5.53 13.41
N GLY A 100 4.98 -6.14 13.52
CA GLY A 100 5.13 -7.47 14.08
C GLY A 100 4.79 -7.54 15.56
N ALA A 101 5.28 -6.58 16.36
CA ALA A 101 5.05 -6.57 17.81
C ALA A 101 3.55 -6.46 18.15
N VAL A 102 2.82 -5.53 17.49
CA VAL A 102 1.37 -5.36 17.68
C VAL A 102 0.62 -6.59 17.17
N ALA A 103 1.01 -7.12 16.00
CA ALA A 103 0.44 -8.35 15.46
C ALA A 103 0.59 -9.53 16.42
N LEU A 104 1.74 -9.67 17.09
CA LEU A 104 1.98 -10.74 18.05
C LEU A 104 1.12 -10.60 19.31
N ILE A 105 0.97 -9.39 19.84
CA ILE A 105 0.09 -9.12 20.98
C ILE A 105 -1.35 -9.48 20.61
N LEU A 106 -1.82 -9.04 19.45
CA LEU A 106 -3.16 -9.38 18.96
C LEU A 106 -3.32 -10.88 18.71
N ALA A 107 -2.30 -11.57 18.21
CA ALA A 107 -2.33 -13.02 18.02
C ALA A 107 -2.56 -13.79 19.33
N ILE A 108 -1.99 -13.31 20.44
CA ILE A 108 -2.12 -13.94 21.76
C ILE A 108 -3.53 -13.74 22.33
N PHE A 109 -4.06 -12.51 22.29
CA PHE A 109 -5.33 -12.18 22.95
C PHE A 109 -6.57 -12.33 22.07
N VAL A 110 -6.43 -12.12 20.76
CA VAL A 110 -7.52 -12.11 19.77
C VAL A 110 -7.09 -12.78 18.46
N GLY A 111 -6.42 -13.94 18.56
CA GLY A 111 -5.87 -14.67 17.42
C GLY A 111 -6.87 -14.99 16.31
N ILE A 112 -8.16 -15.10 16.62
CA ILE A 112 -9.25 -15.30 15.65
C ILE A 112 -9.39 -14.15 14.64
N VAL A 113 -8.94 -12.94 14.99
CA VAL A 113 -9.01 -11.73 14.13
C VAL A 113 -7.81 -11.63 13.19
N MET A 114 -6.68 -12.26 13.53
CA MET A 114 -5.43 -12.17 12.75
C MET A 114 -5.55 -12.58 11.27
N PRO A 115 -6.34 -13.60 10.89
CA PRO A 115 -6.57 -13.93 9.49
C PRO A 115 -7.15 -12.77 8.67
N TYR A 116 -8.10 -12.03 9.25
CA TYR A 116 -8.74 -10.90 8.60
C TYR A 116 -7.76 -9.74 8.43
N LEU A 117 -7.02 -9.40 9.49
CA LEU A 117 -6.03 -8.33 9.45
C LEU A 117 -4.91 -8.62 8.45
N THR A 118 -4.40 -9.85 8.46
CA THR A 118 -3.32 -10.26 7.54
C THR A 118 -3.78 -10.14 6.09
N SER A 119 -4.96 -10.67 5.74
CA SER A 119 -5.47 -10.54 4.37
C SER A 119 -5.78 -9.09 3.97
N ALA A 120 -6.25 -8.25 4.91
CA ALA A 120 -6.49 -6.83 4.66
C ALA A 120 -5.19 -6.05 4.41
N GLU A 121 -4.13 -6.31 5.18
CA GLU A 121 -2.83 -5.66 4.96
C GLU A 121 -2.18 -6.08 3.66
N VAL A 122 -2.24 -7.38 3.30
CA VAL A 122 -1.78 -7.88 2.00
C VAL A 122 -2.54 -7.18 0.87
N GLY A 123 -3.87 -7.10 0.93
CA GLY A 123 -4.67 -6.32 -0.04
C GLY A 123 -4.23 -4.86 -0.13
N GLY A 124 -4.00 -4.23 1.02
CA GLY A 124 -3.50 -2.86 1.12
C GLY A 124 -2.18 -2.62 0.38
N LEU A 125 -1.26 -3.59 0.38
CA LEU A 125 -0.01 -3.50 -0.39
C LEU A 125 -0.25 -3.39 -1.90
N TYR A 126 -1.19 -4.19 -2.43
CA TYR A 126 -1.59 -4.13 -3.84
C TYR A 126 -2.28 -2.81 -4.16
N LYS A 127 -3.25 -2.41 -3.34
CA LYS A 127 -4.02 -1.17 -3.53
C LYS A 127 -3.15 0.07 -3.58
N ARG A 128 -2.11 0.15 -2.73
CA ARG A 128 -1.14 1.27 -2.73
C ARG A 128 -0.33 1.37 -4.01
N ARG A 129 -0.14 0.26 -4.72
CA ARG A 129 0.49 0.22 -6.05
C ARG A 129 -0.51 0.41 -7.19
N GLY A 130 -1.75 0.80 -6.89
CA GLY A 130 -2.83 0.91 -7.87
C GLY A 130 -3.26 -0.44 -8.46
N GLN A 131 -2.93 -1.56 -7.81
CA GLN A 131 -3.27 -2.90 -8.28
C GLN A 131 -4.57 -3.39 -7.65
N LYS A 132 -5.24 -4.32 -8.35
CA LYS A 132 -6.40 -5.03 -7.81
C LYS A 132 -5.99 -5.88 -6.62
N GLU A 133 -6.74 -5.79 -5.52
CA GLU A 133 -6.51 -6.56 -4.31
C GLU A 133 -6.89 -8.03 -4.55
N PRO A 134 -5.94 -8.99 -4.55
CA PRO A 134 -6.26 -10.41 -4.71
C PRO A 134 -6.93 -11.00 -3.45
N VAL A 135 -6.69 -10.39 -2.29
CA VAL A 135 -7.23 -10.75 -0.99
C VAL A 135 -7.61 -9.50 -0.20
N SER A 136 -8.55 -9.64 0.74
CA SER A 136 -9.02 -8.58 1.62
C SER A 136 -9.39 -9.16 2.98
N GLY A 137 -9.84 -8.32 3.93
CA GLY A 137 -10.31 -8.82 5.23
C GLY A 137 -11.37 -9.93 5.14
N ILE A 138 -12.23 -9.90 4.12
CA ILE A 138 -13.26 -10.93 3.87
C ILE A 138 -12.63 -12.31 3.61
N THR A 139 -11.40 -12.36 3.08
CA THR A 139 -10.68 -13.63 2.90
C THR A 139 -10.51 -14.37 4.23
N GLY A 140 -10.45 -13.66 5.36
CA GLY A 140 -10.43 -14.22 6.71
C GLY A 140 -11.63 -15.12 7.06
N LEU A 141 -12.75 -14.99 6.34
CA LEU A 141 -13.93 -15.87 6.51
C LEU A 141 -13.62 -17.35 6.25
N TRP A 142 -12.64 -17.62 5.37
CA TRP A 142 -12.15 -18.97 5.14
C TRP A 142 -11.45 -19.54 6.38
N TYR A 143 -10.80 -18.72 7.20
CA TYR A 143 -10.24 -19.19 8.47
C TYR A 143 -11.31 -19.30 9.55
N PHE A 144 -12.05 -18.24 9.83
CA PHE A 144 -13.16 -18.28 10.79
C PHE A 144 -14.40 -17.67 10.12
N PRO A 145 -15.56 -18.34 10.08
CA PRO A 145 -15.87 -19.64 10.70
C PRO A 145 -15.35 -20.88 9.96
N GLY A 146 -14.64 -20.74 8.83
CA GLY A 146 -14.24 -21.91 8.02
C GLY A 146 -13.35 -22.97 8.69
N ILE A 147 -12.81 -22.72 9.89
CA ILE A 147 -12.11 -23.72 10.70
C ILE A 147 -12.96 -24.93 11.06
N PHE A 148 -14.29 -24.77 11.15
CA PHE A 148 -15.21 -25.88 11.45
C PHE A 148 -15.27 -26.95 10.34
N ILE A 149 -14.84 -26.63 9.12
CA ILE A 149 -14.74 -27.60 8.02
C ILE A 149 -13.31 -28.10 7.78
N LEU A 150 -12.35 -27.74 8.66
CA LEU A 150 -10.89 -28.02 8.61
C LEU A 150 -10.13 -27.53 7.37
N VAL A 151 -10.74 -27.58 6.19
CA VAL A 151 -10.18 -27.11 4.92
C VAL A 151 -10.14 -25.58 4.82
N GLY A 152 -11.00 -24.88 5.56
CA GLY A 152 -11.10 -23.42 5.51
C GLY A 152 -9.78 -22.70 5.80
N PRO A 153 -9.11 -22.95 6.94
CA PRO A 153 -7.82 -22.34 7.26
C PRO A 153 -6.75 -22.57 6.19
N ILE A 154 -6.76 -23.72 5.51
CA ILE A 154 -5.84 -24.01 4.41
C ILE A 154 -6.14 -23.11 3.21
N ILE A 155 -7.42 -22.96 2.83
CA ILE A 155 -7.83 -22.07 1.73
C ILE A 155 -7.45 -20.62 2.03
N TRP A 156 -7.71 -20.15 3.25
CA TRP A 156 -7.31 -18.82 3.69
C TRP A 156 -5.80 -18.61 3.55
N PHE A 157 -5.02 -19.57 4.07
CA PHE A 157 -3.57 -19.45 4.10
C PHE A 157 -2.98 -19.48 2.69
N VAL A 158 -3.44 -20.39 1.82
CA VAL A 158 -3.00 -20.45 0.42
C VAL A 158 -3.26 -19.13 -0.31
N LYS A 159 -4.45 -18.53 -0.13
CA LYS A 159 -4.79 -17.25 -0.78
C LYS A 159 -3.95 -16.09 -0.25
N THR A 160 -3.85 -15.98 1.07
CA THR A 160 -3.18 -14.84 1.72
C THR A 160 -1.66 -14.92 1.57
N ASN A 161 -1.06 -16.06 1.88
CA ASN A 161 0.38 -16.29 1.71
C ASN A 161 0.77 -16.31 0.22
N GLY A 162 -0.10 -16.86 -0.65
CA GLY A 162 0.09 -16.81 -2.09
C GLY A 162 0.15 -15.38 -2.61
N ALA A 163 -0.86 -14.56 -2.29
CA ALA A 163 -0.85 -13.14 -2.65
C ALA A 163 0.35 -12.39 -2.08
N LEU A 164 0.71 -12.62 -0.81
CA LEU A 164 1.88 -11.96 -0.23
C LEU A 164 3.19 -12.37 -0.93
N ASN A 165 3.35 -13.66 -1.25
CA ASN A 165 4.51 -14.15 -1.97
C ASN A 165 4.58 -13.60 -3.39
N ASP A 166 3.45 -13.55 -4.10
CA ASP A 166 3.39 -13.00 -5.45
C ASP A 166 3.71 -11.50 -5.44
N TYR A 167 3.29 -10.78 -4.40
CA TYR A 167 3.69 -9.41 -4.16
C TYR A 167 5.22 -9.29 -4.03
N TRP A 168 5.85 -10.09 -3.16
CA TRP A 168 7.30 -10.06 -2.97
C TRP A 168 8.07 -10.47 -4.23
N LYS A 169 7.61 -11.52 -4.93
CA LYS A 169 8.19 -11.95 -6.21
C LYS A 169 8.11 -10.86 -7.27
N SER A 170 7.01 -10.11 -7.32
CA SER A 170 6.86 -8.98 -8.24
C SER A 170 7.86 -7.83 -7.98
N LEU A 171 8.50 -7.83 -6.81
CA LEU A 171 9.54 -6.88 -6.41
C LEU A 171 10.95 -7.47 -6.53
N GLY A 172 11.09 -8.74 -6.93
CA GLY A 172 12.37 -9.41 -7.13
C GLY A 172 12.80 -10.36 -6.01
N ALA A 173 11.94 -10.65 -5.02
CA ALA A 173 12.24 -11.67 -4.02
C ALA A 173 12.27 -13.07 -4.67
N GLN A 174 13.21 -13.90 -4.21
CA GLN A 174 13.35 -15.30 -4.61
C GLN A 174 12.99 -16.20 -3.42
N GLY A 175 12.49 -17.41 -3.70
CA GLY A 175 12.14 -18.41 -2.69
C GLY A 175 11.90 -19.78 -3.28
#